data_AF-A0A3C1P553-F1
#
_entry.id   AF-A0A3C1P553-F1
#
_cell.length_a   1.000
_cell.length_b   1.000
_cell.length_c   1.000
_cell.angle_alpha   90.00
_cell.angle_beta   90.00
_cell.angle_gamma   90.00
#
_symmetry.space_group_name_H-M   'P 1'
#
loop_
_entity.id
_entity.type
_entity.pdbx_description
1 polymer ?
#
loop_
_entity_poly.entity_id
_entity_poly.type
_entity_poly.pdbx_seq_one_letter_code
_entity_poly.pdbx_strand_id
1 'polypeptide(L)'
;MDGIGERSSMSTGSMIRQARESAGLSLDDVAGHTKIRASILAAMEDDDFSHCGGDVYARGQLRSIAVFVGLNPDDVVDSFDAGA
;
A
#
# COMPACT_ATOMS: atom_id res chain seq x y z
N MET A 1 22.56 10.84 26.29
CA MET A 1 22.57 10.28 24.93
C MET A 1 21.13 9.98 24.60
N ASP A 2 20.41 11.00 24.12
CA ASP A 2 19.02 10.83 23.75
C ASP A 2 19.00 10.19 22.37
N GLY A 3 18.95 8.85 22.39
CA GLY A 3 18.63 8.06 21.21
C GLY A 3 17.19 8.36 20.83
N ILE A 4 16.99 9.45 20.11
CA ILE A 4 15.80 9.69 19.32
C ILE A 4 15.85 8.63 18.23
N GLY A 5 15.33 7.44 18.54
CA GLY A 5 14.98 6.48 17.52
C GLY A 5 14.06 7.21 16.57
N GLU A 6 14.51 7.39 15.32
CA GLU A 6 13.63 7.72 14.21
C GLU A 6 12.43 6.81 14.36
N ARG A 7 11.27 7.39 14.68
CA ARG A 7 10.01 6.69 14.46
C ARG A 7 10.02 6.44 12.97
N SER A 8 10.42 5.25 12.55
CA SER A 8 10.36 4.84 11.16
C SER A 8 8.90 4.99 10.76
N SER A 9 8.59 6.08 10.08
CA SER A 9 7.30 6.25 9.44
C SER A 9 7.20 5.07 8.49
N MET A 10 6.25 4.19 8.76
CA MET A 10 5.99 3.04 7.91
C MET A 10 5.70 3.53 6.49
N SER A 11 6.34 2.94 5.48
CA SER A 11 6.06 3.29 4.09
C SER A 11 4.66 2.83 3.67
N THR A 12 4.13 3.39 2.59
CA THR A 12 2.82 3.02 2.07
C THR A 12 2.76 1.54 1.69
N GLY A 13 3.80 1.05 1.01
CA GLY A 13 3.92 -0.35 0.62
C GLY A 13 3.95 -1.27 1.83
N SER A 14 4.75 -0.91 2.84
CA SER A 14 4.78 -1.63 4.12
C SER A 14 3.38 -1.69 4.75
N MET A 15 2.67 -0.55 4.79
CA MET A 15 1.35 -0.43 5.45
C MET A 15 0.34 -1.39 4.83
N ILE A 16 0.28 -1.42 3.50
CA ILE A 16 -0.59 -2.33 2.75
C ILE A 16 -0.21 -3.78 3.01
N ARG A 17 1.07 -4.11 2.92
CA ARG A 17 1.57 -5.48 3.13
C ARG A 17 1.18 -6.01 4.50
N GLN A 18 1.40 -5.21 5.54
CA GLN A 18 1.15 -5.62 6.91
C GLN A 18 -0.35 -5.80 7.18
N ALA A 19 -1.21 -4.96 6.62
CA ALA A 19 -2.66 -5.12 6.70
C ALA A 19 -3.14 -6.38 5.95
N ARG A 20 -2.63 -6.62 4.74
CA ARG A 20 -2.92 -7.83 3.96
C ARG A 20 -2.55 -9.10 4.74
N GLU A 21 -1.33 -9.15 5.26
CA GLU A 21 -0.82 -10.29 6.02
C GLU A 21 -1.60 -10.50 7.33
N SER A 22 -1.96 -9.41 8.03
CA SER A 22 -2.77 -9.47 9.25
C SER A 22 -4.21 -9.95 9.01
N ALA A 23 -4.76 -9.66 7.83
CA ALA A 23 -6.06 -10.17 7.38
C ALA A 23 -5.99 -11.62 6.86
N GLY A 24 -4.79 -12.23 6.79
CA GLY A 24 -4.59 -13.59 6.28
C GLY A 24 -4.81 -13.70 4.76
N LEU A 25 -4.71 -12.60 4.02
CA LEU A 25 -4.96 -12.53 2.58
C LEU A 25 -3.68 -12.79 1.78
N SER A 26 -3.79 -13.58 0.72
CA SER A 26 -2.74 -13.70 -0.28
C SER A 26 -2.78 -12.51 -1.27
N LEU A 27 -1.70 -12.33 -2.05
CA LEU A 27 -1.71 -11.37 -3.15
C LEU A 27 -2.81 -11.68 -4.18
N ASP A 28 -3.08 -12.97 -4.44
CA ASP A 28 -4.12 -13.41 -5.36
C ASP A 28 -5.54 -13.07 -4.86
N ASP A 29 -5.78 -13.14 -3.55
CA ASP A 29 -7.08 -12.75 -2.96
C ASP A 29 -7.36 -11.26 -3.21
N VAL A 30 -6.37 -10.41 -2.92
CA VAL A 30 -6.47 -8.97 -3.13
C VAL A 30 -6.57 -8.64 -4.63
N ALA A 31 -5.78 -9.31 -5.47
CA ALA A 31 -5.83 -9.13 -6.92
C ALA A 31 -7.21 -9.53 -7.49
N GLY A 32 -7.77 -10.65 -7.03
CA GLY A 32 -9.08 -11.14 -7.44
C GLY A 32 -10.21 -10.17 -7.11
N HIS A 33 -10.14 -9.53 -5.94
CA HIS A 33 -11.13 -8.56 -5.48
C HIS A 33 -10.98 -7.19 -6.16
N THR A 34 -9.77 -6.62 -6.18
CA THR A 34 -9.50 -5.26 -6.66
C THR A 34 -9.34 -5.16 -8.18
N LYS A 35 -9.16 -6.29 -8.88
CA LYS A 35 -8.80 -6.37 -10.30
C LYS A 35 -7.43 -5.77 -10.64
N ILE A 36 -6.61 -5.50 -9.63
CA ILE A 36 -5.20 -5.14 -9.78
C ILE A 36 -4.41 -6.43 -9.95
N ARG A 37 -3.44 -6.46 -10.87
CA ARG A 37 -2.61 -7.66 -11.06
C ARG A 37 -1.75 -7.89 -9.81
N ALA A 38 -1.62 -9.15 -9.37
CA ALA A 38 -0.80 -9.51 -8.21
C ALA A 38 0.66 -8.98 -8.33
N SER A 39 1.21 -8.90 -9.54
CA SER A 39 2.54 -8.33 -9.78
C SER A 39 2.62 -6.83 -9.50
N ILE A 40 1.56 -6.07 -9.80
CA ILE A 40 1.48 -4.63 -9.49
C ILE A 40 1.29 -4.44 -7.98
N LEU A 41 0.43 -5.25 -7.35
CA LEU A 41 0.26 -5.23 -5.90
C LEU A 41 1.57 -5.52 -5.16
N ALA A 42 2.32 -6.54 -5.61
CA ALA A 42 3.63 -6.85 -5.04
C ALA A 42 4.63 -5.70 -5.19
N ALA A 43 4.63 -5.01 -6.35
CA ALA A 43 5.46 -3.82 -6.56
C ALA A 43 5.05 -2.67 -5.62
N MET A 44 3.75 -2.41 -5.46
CA MET A 44 3.26 -1.42 -4.50
C MET A 44 3.67 -1.73 -3.06
N GLU A 45 3.64 -3.00 -2.66
CA GLU A 45 4.10 -3.44 -1.32
C GLU A 45 5.61 -3.22 -1.10
N ASP A 46 6.38 -3.03 -2.17
CA ASP A 46 7.81 -2.68 -2.19
C ASP A 46 8.03 -1.17 -2.48
N ASP A 47 6.97 -0.36 -2.41
CA ASP A 47 6.94 1.08 -2.74
C ASP A 47 7.32 1.39 -4.20
N ASP A 48 7.24 0.42 -5.11
CA ASP A 48 7.39 0.62 -6.55
C ASP A 48 6.02 0.88 -7.21
N PHE A 49 5.75 2.17 -7.44
CA PHE A 49 4.54 2.65 -8.11
C PHE A 49 4.73 2.93 -9.61
N SER A 50 5.92 2.65 -10.17
CA SER A 50 6.26 2.97 -11.57
C SER A 50 5.34 2.30 -12.58
N HIS A 51 4.76 1.15 -12.21
CA HIS A 51 3.86 0.36 -13.04
C HIS A 51 2.38 0.78 -12.94
N CYS A 52 2.04 1.78 -12.12
CA CYS A 52 0.65 2.22 -11.94
C CYS A 52 0.12 3.06 -13.13
N GLY A 53 1.00 3.56 -14.01
CA GLY A 53 0.60 4.46 -15.10
C GLY A 53 0.48 5.92 -14.67
N GLY A 54 1.11 6.29 -13.54
CA GLY A 54 1.13 7.65 -12.97
C GLY A 54 0.34 7.76 -11.66
N ASP A 55 0.59 8.82 -10.91
CA ASP A 55 0.14 8.97 -9.53
C ASP A 55 -1.38 9.00 -9.37
N VAL A 56 -2.12 9.47 -10.37
CA VAL A 56 -3.59 9.47 -10.36
C VAL A 56 -4.12 8.03 -10.28
N TYR A 57 -3.54 7.13 -11.08
CA TYR A 57 -3.91 5.72 -11.09
C TYR A 57 -3.41 5.01 -9.84
N ALA A 58 -2.20 5.33 -9.36
CA ALA A 58 -1.66 4.80 -8.11
C ALA A 58 -2.61 5.09 -6.94
N ARG A 59 -3.05 6.35 -6.76
CA ARG A 59 -4.01 6.72 -5.70
C ARG A 59 -5.34 5.98 -5.81
N GLY A 60 -5.85 5.75 -7.02
CA GLY A 60 -7.06 4.95 -7.21
C GLY A 60 -6.89 3.50 -6.79
N GLN A 61 -5.76 2.89 -7.13
CA GLN A 61 -5.41 1.52 -6.77
C GLN A 61 -5.19 1.38 -5.26
N LEU A 62 -4.44 2.30 -4.64
CA LEU A 62 -4.21 2.39 -3.20
C LEU A 62 -5.53 2.43 -2.42
N ARG A 63 -6.47 3.29 -2.84
CA ARG A 63 -7.81 3.35 -2.20
C ARG A 63 -8.54 2.01 -2.29
N SER A 64 -8.54 1.37 -3.46
CA SER A 64 -9.21 0.08 -3.63
C SER A 64 -8.60 -1.02 -2.77
N ILE A 65 -7.27 -1.05 -2.64
CA ILE A 65 -6.57 -2.02 -1.79
C ILE A 65 -6.87 -1.75 -0.33
N ALA A 66 -6.76 -0.51 0.12
CA ALA A 66 -6.98 -0.09 1.50
C ALA A 66 -8.35 -0.54 2.02
N VAL A 67 -9.43 -0.27 1.27
CA VAL A 67 -10.79 -0.72 1.64
C VAL A 67 -10.85 -2.23 1.82
N PHE A 68 -10.23 -3.00 0.93
CA PHE A 68 -10.32 -4.46 0.97
C PHE A 68 -9.52 -5.08 2.13
N VAL A 69 -8.35 -4.52 2.44
CA VAL A 69 -7.50 -5.01 3.55
C VAL A 69 -7.85 -4.39 4.91
N GLY A 70 -8.90 -3.56 4.97
CA GLY A 70 -9.41 -2.96 6.21
C GLY A 70 -8.65 -1.73 6.70
N LEU A 71 -7.90 -1.07 5.83
CA LEU A 71 -7.25 0.23 6.10
C LEU A 71 -8.17 1.40 5.72
N ASN A 72 -7.89 2.55 6.32
CA ASN A 72 -8.48 3.81 5.88
C ASN A 72 -7.85 4.25 4.54
N PRO A 73 -8.64 4.44 3.47
CA PRO A 73 -8.10 4.82 2.16
C PRO A 73 -7.37 6.16 2.14
N ASP A 74 -7.81 7.12 2.94
CA ASP A 74 -7.21 8.45 2.96
C ASP A 74 -5.84 8.42 3.66
N ASP A 75 -5.71 7.67 4.76
CA ASP A 75 -4.42 7.50 5.47
C ASP A 75 -3.35 6.85 4.56
N VAL A 76 -3.76 5.88 3.73
CA VAL A 76 -2.85 5.22 2.77
C VAL A 76 -2.42 6.18 1.66
N VAL A 77 -3.35 6.98 1.12
CA VAL A 77 -3.04 7.96 0.07
C VAL A 77 -2.19 9.10 0.61
N ASP A 78 -2.47 9.59 1.81
CA ASP A 78 -1.68 10.63 2.47
C ASP A 78 -0.24 10.14 2.73
N SER A 79 -0.09 8.88 3.14
CA SER A 79 1.23 8.25 3.27
C SER A 79 1.97 8.20 1.93
N PHE A 80 1.28 7.90 0.83
CA PHE A 80 1.87 7.86 -0.51
C PHE A 80 2.30 9.26 -0.95
N ASP A 81 1.43 10.26 -0.77
CA ASP A 81 1.70 11.65 -1.15
C ASP A 81 2.81 12.29 -0.30
N ALA A 82 3.01 11.83 0.94
CA ALA A 82 4.11 12.27 1.79
C ALA A 82 5.47 11.66 1.42
N GLY A 83 5.47 10.53 0.70
CA GLY A 83 6.69 9.81 0.26
C GLY A 83 7.04 10.01 -1.22
N ALA A 84 6.13 10.55 -2.02
CA ALA A 84 6.29 10.82 -3.45
C ALA A 84 7.07 12.12 -3.76
#